data_AF-A0A6L9ZGE4-F1
#
_entry.id   AF-A0A6L9ZGE4-F1
#
_cell.length_a   1.000
_cell.length_b   1.000
_cell.length_c   1.000
_cell.angle_alpha   90.00
_cell.angle_beta   90.00
_cell.angle_gamma   90.00
#
_symmetry.space_group_name_H-M   'P 1'
#
loop_
_entity.id
_entity.type
_entity.pdbx_description
1 polymer ?
#
loop_
_entity_poly.entity_id
_entity_poly.type
_entity_poly.pdbx_seq_one_letter_code
_entity_poly.pdbx_strand_id
1 'polypeptide(L)' 'MSDRNIITIEADKRGGKPFIRQMRITVYDILGWLAAGMSHAEIVDDFPELSKTDIKACLEFAADRNIL' A
#
# COMPACT_ATOMS: atom_id res chain seq x y z
N MET A 1 -12.20 6.24 -13.32
CA MET A 1 -10.86 6.80 -13.52
C MET A 1 -9.88 5.74 -13.05
N SER A 2 -8.89 5.40 -13.87
CA SER A 2 -8.09 4.18 -13.68
C SER A 2 -7.10 4.34 -12.53
N ASP A 3 -7.34 3.67 -11.41
CA ASP A 3 -6.49 3.60 -10.20
C ASP A 3 -5.15 2.85 -10.43
N ARG A 4 -4.70 2.72 -11.69
CA ARG A 4 -3.59 1.85 -12.12
C ARG A 4 -2.18 2.35 -11.77
N ASN A 5 -2.03 3.40 -10.97
CA ASN A 5 -0.73 4.05 -10.73
C ASN A 5 -0.43 4.36 -9.25
N ILE A 6 -1.18 3.75 -8.32
CA ILE A 6 -0.95 3.94 -6.88
C ILE A 6 0.12 2.99 -6.36
N ILE A 7 0.14 1.75 -6.87
CA ILE A 7 1.12 0.74 -6.46
C ILE A 7 2.12 0.56 -7.58
N THR A 8 3.37 0.84 -7.25
CA THR A 8 4.50 0.71 -8.15
C THR A 8 5.28 -0.54 -7.76
N ILE A 9 5.62 -1.37 -8.74
CA ILE A 9 6.57 -2.47 -8.58
C ILE A 9 7.78 -2.14 -9.43
N GLU A 10 8.91 -1.89 -8.79
CA GLU A 10 10.20 -1.77 -9.46
C GLU A 10 11.12 -2.88 -8.96
N ALA A 11 11.49 -3.80 -9.85
CA ALA A 11 12.31 -4.97 -9.52
C ALA A 11 13.64 -4.58 -8.83
N ASP A 12 14.21 -3.43 -9.22
CA ASP A 12 15.49 -2.94 -8.73
C ASP A 12 15.39 -2.12 -7.43
N LYS A 13 14.18 -1.84 -6.92
CA LYS A 13 13.97 -1.10 -5.67
C LYS A 13 13.29 -1.97 -4.61
N ARG A 14 13.72 -1.82 -3.35
CA ARG A 14 13.18 -2.53 -2.17
C ARG A 14 13.10 -4.06 -2.32
N GLY A 15 13.97 -4.64 -3.16
CA GLY A 15 14.00 -6.08 -3.44
C GLY A 15 12.77 -6.58 -4.22
N GLY A 16 12.22 -5.74 -5.11
CA GLY A 16 11.07 -6.08 -5.95
C GLY A 16 9.72 -6.03 -5.24
N LYS A 17 9.66 -5.51 -4.02
CA LYS A 17 8.41 -5.43 -3.25
C LYS A 17 7.53 -4.28 -3.77
N PRO A 18 6.21 -4.47 -3.93
CA PRO A 18 5.27 -3.41 -4.27
C PRO A 18 5.27 -2.32 -3.21
N PHE A 19 5.45 -1.07 -3.63
CA PHE A 19 5.42 0.11 -2.78
C PHE A 19 4.47 1.17 -3.33
N ILE A 20 3.98 2.03 -2.45
CA ILE A 20 2.98 3.04 -2.80
C ILE A 20 3.68 4.23 -3.45
N ARG A 21 3.32 4.56 -4.69
CA ARG A 21 3.78 5.74 -5.42
C ARG A 21 5.32 5.88 -5.43
N GLN A 22 5.87 6.86 -4.72
CA GLN A 22 7.32 7.10 -4.51
C GLN A 22 7.75 6.93 -3.05
N MET A 23 6.90 6.30 -2.23
CA MET A 23 7.12 6.14 -0.80
C MET A 23 8.00 4.94 -0.50
N ARG A 24 8.62 4.97 0.68
CA ARG A 24 9.30 3.81 1.26
C ARG A 24 8.35 2.91 2.06
N ILE A 25 7.04 3.09 1.91
CA ILE A 25 6.00 2.27 2.54
C ILE A 25 5.55 1.21 1.54
N THR A 26 5.63 -0.05 1.94
CA THR A 26 5.22 -1.20 1.12
C THR A 26 3.77 -1.56 1.40
N VAL A 27 3.15 -2.27 0.46
CA VAL A 27 1.81 -2.85 0.67
C VAL A 27 1.78 -3.69 1.95
N TYR A 28 2.85 -4.45 2.23
CA TYR A 28 2.97 -5.29 3.41
C TYR A 28 3.02 -4.50 4.73
N ASP A 29 3.58 -3.29 4.73
CA ASP A 29 3.60 -2.44 5.92
C ASP A 29 2.17 -2.04 6.30
N ILE A 30 1.38 -1.60 5.32
CA ILE A 30 -0.04 -1.25 5.52
C ILE A 30 -0.85 -2.46 5.99
N LEU A 31 -0.68 -3.62 5.35
CA LEU A 31 -1.36 -4.84 5.77
C LEU A 31 -0.98 -5.24 7.20
N GLY A 32 0.29 -5.06 7.58
CA GLY A 32 0.78 -5.31 8.94
C GLY A 32 0.12 -4.40 9.97
N TRP A 33 -0.01 -3.10 9.69
CA TRP A 33 -0.69 -2.14 10.57
C TRP A 33 -2.17 -2.45 10.72
N LEU A 34 -2.86 -2.77 9.62
CA LEU A 34 -4.26 -3.18 9.65
C LEU A 34 -4.44 -4.48 10.44
N ALA A 35 -3.54 -5.45 10.29
CA ALA A 35 -3.56 -6.69 11.06
C ALA A 35 -3.28 -6.47 12.56
N ALA A 36 -2.50 -5.44 12.91
CA ALA A 36 -2.30 -5.00 14.29
C ALA A 36 -3.50 -4.25 14.89
N GLY A 37 -4.56 -4.01 14.11
CA GLY A 37 -5.81 -3.38 14.55
C GLY A 37 -5.88 -1.87 14.33
N MET A 38 -4.90 -1.27 13.64
CA MET A 38 -4.98 0.15 13.30
C MET A 38 -6.10 0.43 12.29
N SER A 39 -6.82 1.52 12.50
CA SER A 39 -7.81 2.02 11.57
C SER A 39 -7.16 2.78 10.41
N HIS A 40 -7.91 2.95 9.31
CA HIS A 40 -7.44 3.73 8.17
C HIS A 40 -7.20 5.20 8.52
N ALA A 41 -7.91 5.74 9.52
CA ALA A 41 -7.74 7.11 9.96
C ALA A 41 -6.44 7.28 10.75
N GLU A 42 -6.14 6.37 11.66
CA GLU A 42 -4.88 6.38 12.44
C GLU A 42 -3.67 6.23 11.52
N ILE A 43 -3.72 5.34 10.52
CA ILE A 43 -2.62 5.20 9.55
C ILE A 43 -2.38 6.49 8.77
N VAL A 44 -3.44 7.21 8.38
CA VAL A 44 -3.32 8.49 7.66
C VAL A 44 -2.86 9.62 8.59
N ASP A 45 -3.22 9.58 9.87
CA ASP A 45 -2.76 10.56 10.86
C ASP A 45 -1.26 10.40 11.15
N ASP A 46 -0.80 9.15 11.30
CA ASP A 46 0.62 8.81 11.50
C ASP A 46 1.47 9.04 10.24
N PHE A 47 0.87 8.87 9.05
CA PHE A 47 1.51 9.05 7.75
C PHE A 47 0.65 9.96 6.86
N PRO A 48 0.71 11.30 7.04
CA PRO A 48 -0.13 12.26 6.32
C PRO A 48 0.07 12.25 4.79
N GLU A 49 1.18 11.70 4.35
CA GLU A 49 1.48 11.44 2.95
C GLU A 49 0.56 10.36 2.33
N LEU A 50 0.02 9.45 3.13
CA LEU A 50 -0.93 8.42 2.74
C LEU A 50 -2.34 8.99 2.68
N SER A 51 -3.08 8.56 1.67
CA SER A 51 -4.52 8.79 1.57
C SER A 51 -5.28 7.49 1.83
N LYS A 52 -6.55 7.61 2.21
CA LYS A 52 -7.44 6.44 2.30
C LYS A 52 -7.53 5.66 0.98
N THR A 53 -7.37 6.36 -0.15
CA THR A 53 -7.32 5.74 -1.49
C THR A 53 -6.08 4.86 -1.65
N ASP A 54 -4.94 5.26 -1.10
CA ASP A 54 -3.72 4.44 -1.13
C ASP A 54 -3.88 3.15 -0.34
N ILE A 55 -4.49 3.23 0.84
CA ILE A 55 -4.79 2.06 1.68
C ILE A 55 -5.75 1.12 0.94
N LYS A 56 -6.79 1.65 0.29
CA LYS A 56 -7.73 0.86 -0.50
C LYS A 56 -7.04 0.16 -1.67
N ALA A 57 -6.17 0.86 -2.39
CA ALA A 57 -5.39 0.25 -3.47
C ALA A 57 -4.50 -0.88 -2.96
N CYS A 58 -3.90 -0.74 -1.76
CA CYS A 58 -3.10 -1.80 -1.13
C CYS A 58 -3.95 -3.05 -0.83
N LEU A 59 -5.17 -2.85 -0.34
CA LEU A 59 -6.11 -3.95 -0.10
C LEU A 59 -6.57 -4.61 -1.41
N GLU A 60 -6.86 -3.83 -2.44
CA GLU A 60 -7.22 -4.35 -3.77
C GLU A 60 -6.09 -5.17 -4.39
N PHE A 61 -4.86 -4.66 -4.31
CA PHE A 61 -3.66 -5.38 -4.74
C PHE A 61 -3.45 -6.67 -3.95
N ALA A 62 -3.63 -6.66 -2.63
CA ALA A 62 -3.49 -7.86 -1.80
C ALA A 62 -4.61 -8.88 -2.04
N ALA A 63 -5.80 -8.43 -2.43
CA ALA A 63 -6.95 -9.27 -2.74
C ALA A 63 -6.90 -9.88 -4.15
N ASP A 64 -6.17 -9.26 -5.07
CA ASP A 64 -5.95 -9.81 -6.40
C ASP A 64 -5.13 -11.11 -6.30
N ARG A 65 -5.75 -12.22 -6.66
CA ARG A 65 -5.20 -13.58 -6.51
C ARG A 65 -4.14 -13.91 -7.57
N ASN A 66 -3.89 -13.01 -8.53
CA ASN A 66 -2.98 -13.25 -9.64
C ASN A 66 -1.53 -12.80 -9.35
N ILE A 67 -1.24 -12.39 -8.11
CA ILE A 67 0.06 -11.83 -7.69
C ILE A 67 0.78 -12.69 -6.62
N LEU A 68 0.23 -13.86 -6.26
CA LEU A 68 0.87 -14.86 -5.40
C LEU A 68 1.50 -15.98 -6.23
#